data_AF-A0A9W9LXE1-F1
#
_entry.id   AF-A0A9W9LXE1-F1
#
_cell.length_a   1.000
_cell.length_b   1.000
_cell.length_c   1.000
_cell.angle_alpha   90.00
_cell.angle_beta   90.00
_cell.angle_gamma   90.00
#
_symmetry.space_group_name_H-M   'P 1'
#
loop_
_entity.id
_entity.type
_entity.pdbx_description
1 polymer ?
#
loop_
_entity_poly.entity_id
_entity_poly.type
_entity_poly.pdbx_seq_one_letter_code
_entity_poly.pdbx_strand_id
1 'polypeptide(L)'
;MAAIPADGTWFDTINKSFADVPINAENGISTTEFLEAAESLVTLFDVLGSAAFTPVKNDLLGNIKKVRERQQAAPAESETLQALVLNELKTGKHVATEGLVWLVRGLDFTVQALRHNIDNSSSELSDSFRGAYGNTLKPHHSWIVKPVFSAAMSATPYRKDFYKKLGEDQAKVTAELAKEVAALEKVIAILKAFQDTKPAQWK
;
A
#
# COMPACT_ATOMS: atom_id res chain seq x y z
N MET A 1 6.55 14.81 -6.96
CA MET A 1 7.66 13.92 -6.59
C MET A 1 8.87 14.79 -6.29
N ALA A 2 9.58 14.54 -5.19
CA ALA A 2 10.87 15.19 -4.94
C ALA A 2 11.90 14.74 -6.00
N ALA A 3 12.91 15.56 -6.26
CA ALA A 3 13.97 15.18 -7.18
C ALA A 3 14.80 14.03 -6.58
N ILE A 4 15.00 12.96 -7.34
CA ILE A 4 15.90 11.86 -6.95
C ILE A 4 17.35 12.37 -7.07
N PRO A 5 18.19 12.22 -6.03
CA PRO A 5 19.61 12.56 -6.12
C PRO A 5 20.32 11.82 -7.27
N ALA A 6 21.42 12.37 -7.79
CA ALA A 6 22.10 11.78 -8.96
C ALA A 6 22.60 10.34 -8.74
N ASP A 7 22.90 9.97 -7.49
CA ASP A 7 23.33 8.65 -7.00
C ASP A 7 22.25 7.97 -6.12
N GLY A 8 21.06 8.57 -6.06
CA GLY A 8 19.95 8.12 -5.24
C GLY A 8 18.93 7.28 -6.00
N THR A 9 17.96 6.79 -5.25
CA THR A 9 16.75 6.14 -5.77
C THR A 9 15.50 6.85 -5.26
N TRP A 10 14.33 6.44 -5.76
CA TRP A 10 13.05 6.89 -5.22
C TRP A 10 12.93 6.62 -3.71
N PHE A 11 13.57 5.56 -3.19
CA PHE A 11 13.57 5.22 -1.77
C PHE A 11 14.31 6.26 -0.91
N ASP A 12 15.23 7.04 -1.49
CA ASP A 12 15.89 8.15 -0.80
C ASP A 12 14.98 9.40 -0.71
N THR A 13 13.81 9.39 -1.37
CA THR A 13 12.88 10.53 -1.43
C THR A 13 11.64 10.37 -0.56
N ILE A 14 11.38 9.15 -0.07
CA ILE A 14 10.19 8.84 0.73
C ILE A 14 10.42 9.15 2.21
N ASN A 15 9.34 9.45 2.93
CA ASN A 15 9.41 9.77 4.36
C ASN A 15 9.63 8.51 5.23
N LYS A 16 9.01 7.39 4.84
CA LYS A 16 9.07 6.14 5.58
C LYS A 16 9.00 4.94 4.64
N SER A 17 9.90 3.98 4.85
CA SER A 17 9.84 2.66 4.23
C SER A 17 9.01 1.71 5.09
N PHE A 18 8.28 0.77 4.48
CA PHE A 18 7.64 -0.31 5.21
C PHE A 18 8.63 -1.18 5.99
N ALA A 19 9.90 -1.23 5.59
CA ALA A 19 10.95 -1.95 6.32
C ALA A 19 11.30 -1.31 7.67
N ASP A 20 10.95 -0.04 7.86
CA ASP A 20 11.21 0.71 9.09
C ASP A 20 9.95 0.86 9.96
N VAL A 21 8.85 0.20 9.61
CA VAL A 21 7.61 0.21 10.40
C VAL A 21 7.77 -0.72 11.61
N PRO A 22 7.67 -0.21 12.85
CA PRO A 22 7.80 -1.05 14.04
C PRO A 22 6.66 -2.07 14.15
N ILE A 23 7.04 -3.30 14.46
CA ILE A 23 6.14 -4.41 14.76
C ILE A 23 6.57 -4.97 16.12
N ASN A 24 5.69 -4.93 17.12
CA ASN A 24 5.99 -5.45 18.46
C ASN A 24 5.92 -6.99 18.52
N ALA A 25 6.21 -7.57 19.68
CA ALA A 25 6.23 -9.03 19.87
C ALA A 25 4.88 -9.71 19.64
N GLU A 26 3.78 -8.98 19.83
CA GLU A 26 2.39 -9.42 19.61
C GLU A 26 1.89 -9.13 18.18
N ASN A 27 2.80 -8.78 17.25
CA ASN A 27 2.50 -8.33 15.89
C ASN A 27 1.72 -7.00 15.80
N GLY A 28 1.65 -6.23 16.87
CA GLY A 28 1.11 -4.86 16.87
C GLY A 28 1.92 -3.95 15.97
N ILE A 29 1.29 -3.42 14.92
CA ILE A 29 1.92 -2.53 13.93
C ILE A 29 1.70 -1.10 14.35
N SER A 30 2.78 -0.32 14.48
CA SER A 30 2.69 1.10 14.86
C SER A 30 1.86 1.89 13.84
N THR A 31 0.83 2.59 14.33
CA THR A 31 -0.12 3.31 13.47
C THR A 31 0.55 4.48 12.74
N THR A 32 1.40 5.25 13.43
CA THR A 32 2.01 6.46 12.84
C THR A 32 2.86 6.11 11.64
N GLU A 33 3.85 5.25 11.86
CA GLU A 33 4.86 4.84 10.89
C GLU A 33 4.23 4.04 9.75
N PHE A 34 3.23 3.19 10.03
CA PHE A 34 2.49 2.50 8.96
C PHE A 34 1.82 3.48 8.00
N LEU A 35 1.12 4.49 8.52
CA LEU A 35 0.43 5.46 7.67
C LEU A 35 1.42 6.36 6.92
N GLU A 36 2.55 6.74 7.53
CA GLU A 36 3.64 7.45 6.82
C GLU A 36 4.25 6.61 5.69
N ALA A 37 4.41 5.30 5.91
CA ALA A 37 4.89 4.37 4.89
C ALA A 37 3.85 4.16 3.77
N ALA A 38 2.57 4.08 4.13
CA ALA A 38 1.48 4.00 3.16
C ALA A 38 1.39 5.28 2.30
N GLU A 39 1.49 6.46 2.90
CA GLU A 39 1.55 7.76 2.20
C GLU A 39 2.77 7.82 1.27
N SER A 40 3.92 7.34 1.74
CA SER A 40 5.15 7.23 0.96
C SER A 40 4.96 6.35 -0.28
N LEU A 41 4.39 5.15 -0.12
CA LEU A 41 4.11 4.24 -1.22
C LEU A 41 3.11 4.81 -2.23
N VAL A 42 2.14 5.63 -1.80
CA VAL A 42 1.22 6.31 -2.73
C VAL A 42 1.98 7.18 -3.76
N THR A 43 3.16 7.71 -3.41
CA THR A 43 3.98 8.49 -4.35
C THR A 43 4.56 7.63 -5.49
N LEU A 44 4.59 6.30 -5.35
CA LEU A 44 4.99 5.38 -6.43
C LEU A 44 4.05 5.49 -7.65
N PHE A 45 2.78 5.84 -7.43
CA PHE A 45 1.84 6.06 -8.53
C PHE A 45 2.16 7.32 -9.35
N ASP A 46 2.91 8.28 -8.79
CA ASP A 46 3.47 9.39 -9.55
C ASP A 46 4.65 8.96 -10.43
N VAL A 47 5.42 7.95 -10.00
CA VAL A 47 6.48 7.32 -10.81
C VAL A 47 5.86 6.58 -12.00
N LEU A 48 4.76 5.86 -11.79
CA LEU A 48 3.98 5.24 -12.87
C LEU A 48 3.51 6.28 -13.89
N GLY A 49 3.25 7.52 -13.46
CA GLY A 49 3.26 8.70 -14.33
C GLY A 49 2.04 8.86 -15.23
N SER A 50 0.90 8.28 -14.85
CA SER A 50 -0.36 8.41 -15.59
C SER A 50 -1.47 8.92 -14.70
N ALA A 51 -2.23 9.91 -15.20
CA ALA A 51 -3.45 10.42 -14.55
C ALA A 51 -4.51 9.32 -14.36
N ALA A 52 -4.40 8.20 -15.07
CA ALA A 52 -5.25 7.04 -14.88
C ALA A 52 -5.11 6.39 -13.49
N PHE A 53 -4.01 6.65 -12.76
CA PHE A 53 -3.83 6.20 -11.38
C PHE A 53 -4.43 7.14 -10.33
N THR A 54 -4.93 8.33 -10.70
CA THR A 54 -5.56 9.26 -9.76
C THR A 54 -6.67 8.62 -8.91
N PRO A 55 -7.58 7.80 -9.47
CA PRO A 55 -8.59 7.11 -8.66
C PRO A 55 -7.97 6.15 -7.62
N VAL A 56 -6.87 5.47 -7.97
CA VAL A 56 -6.15 4.55 -7.07
C VAL A 56 -5.50 5.33 -5.93
N LYS A 57 -4.83 6.44 -6.25
CA LYS A 57 -4.23 7.33 -5.25
C LYS A 57 -5.27 7.89 -4.29
N ASN A 58 -6.39 8.39 -4.83
CA ASN A 58 -7.45 8.98 -4.03
C ASN A 58 -8.10 7.97 -3.08
N ASP A 59 -8.29 6.72 -3.53
CA ASP A 59 -8.79 5.65 -2.67
C ASP A 59 -7.84 5.37 -1.50
N LEU A 60 -6.54 5.18 -1.78
CA LEU A 60 -5.53 4.95 -0.75
C LEU A 60 -5.44 6.12 0.24
N LEU A 61 -5.31 7.35 -0.25
CA LEU A 61 -5.22 8.56 0.58
C LEU A 61 -6.48 8.80 1.40
N GLY A 62 -7.66 8.54 0.82
CA GLY A 62 -8.93 8.64 1.54
C GLY A 62 -9.01 7.65 2.70
N ASN A 63 -8.54 6.41 2.51
CA ASN A 63 -8.52 5.40 3.56
C ASN A 63 -7.44 5.67 4.62
N ILE A 64 -6.24 6.13 4.22
CA ILE A 64 -5.21 6.64 5.14
C ILE A 64 -5.79 7.74 6.04
N LYS A 65 -6.50 8.71 5.44
CA LYS A 65 -7.12 9.82 6.17
C LYS A 65 -8.10 9.33 7.24
N LYS A 66 -8.97 8.37 6.94
CA LYS A 66 -9.92 7.79 7.93
C LYS A 66 -9.18 7.21 9.15
N VAL A 67 -8.10 6.45 8.91
CA VAL A 67 -7.31 5.83 9.99
C VAL A 67 -6.57 6.91 10.78
N ARG A 68 -5.98 7.91 10.11
CA ARG A 68 -5.31 9.06 10.73
C ARG A 68 -6.25 9.88 11.60
N GLU A 69 -7.48 10.14 11.15
CA GLU A 69 -8.48 10.88 11.92
C GLU A 69 -8.86 10.14 13.21
N ARG A 70 -9.03 8.81 13.16
CA ARG A 70 -9.24 8.02 14.38
C ARG A 70 -8.03 8.05 15.30
N GLN A 71 -6.82 7.92 14.75
CA GLN A 71 -5.57 8.00 15.50
C GLN A 71 -5.48 9.32 16.28
N GLN A 72 -5.76 10.44 15.62
CA GLN A 72 -5.70 11.77 16.24
C GLN A 72 -6.81 11.98 17.28
N ALA A 73 -8.00 11.42 17.06
CA ALA A 73 -9.12 11.54 17.98
C ALA A 73 -8.94 10.70 19.27
N ALA A 74 -8.15 9.62 19.23
CA ALA A 74 -7.93 8.74 20.37
C ALA A 74 -6.51 8.14 20.36
N PRO A 75 -5.45 8.95 20.58
CA PRO A 75 -4.06 8.55 20.36
C PRO A 75 -3.61 7.38 21.25
N ALA A 76 -3.91 7.43 22.55
CA ALA A 76 -3.57 6.35 23.49
C ALA A 76 -4.31 5.03 23.21
N GLU A 77 -5.42 5.08 22.47
CA GLU A 77 -6.17 3.90 22.05
C GLU A 77 -5.76 3.40 20.66
N SER A 78 -4.86 4.11 19.99
CA SER A 78 -4.57 3.97 18.56
C SER A 78 -3.07 3.88 18.26
N GLU A 79 -2.26 3.50 19.24
CA GLU A 79 -0.80 3.36 19.09
C GLU A 79 -0.45 2.28 18.05
N THR A 80 -1.21 1.18 18.04
CA THR A 80 -1.13 0.16 17.00
C THR A 80 -2.42 0.09 16.19
N LEU A 81 -2.33 -0.37 14.93
CA LEU A 81 -3.50 -0.54 14.07
C LEU A 81 -4.52 -1.52 14.66
N GLN A 82 -4.05 -2.57 15.33
CA GLN A 82 -4.91 -3.53 16.01
C GLN A 82 -5.65 -2.88 17.19
N ALA A 83 -4.95 -2.14 18.05
CA ALA A 83 -5.59 -1.41 19.14
C ALA A 83 -6.60 -0.38 18.62
N LEU A 84 -6.24 0.37 17.57
CA LEU A 84 -7.10 1.34 16.91
C LEU A 84 -8.43 0.71 16.50
N VAL A 85 -8.38 -0.42 15.80
CA VAL A 85 -9.57 -1.16 15.34
C VAL A 85 -10.40 -1.65 16.51
N LEU A 86 -9.79 -2.38 17.45
CA LEU A 86 -10.50 -2.97 18.58
C LEU A 86 -11.17 -1.90 19.45
N ASN A 87 -10.54 -0.74 19.61
CA ASN A 87 -11.08 0.35 20.41
C ASN A 87 -12.13 1.17 19.63
N GLU A 88 -11.99 1.36 18.32
CA GLU A 88 -13.05 1.99 17.52
C GLU A 88 -14.35 1.17 17.56
N LEU A 89 -14.25 -0.15 17.36
CA LEU A 89 -15.42 -1.02 17.31
C LEU A 89 -16.20 -1.06 18.62
N LYS A 90 -15.53 -0.93 19.77
CA LYS A 90 -16.21 -0.80 21.09
C LYS A 90 -17.11 0.44 21.18
N THR A 91 -16.90 1.45 20.34
CA THR A 91 -17.74 2.66 20.29
C THR A 91 -18.95 2.51 19.37
N GLY A 92 -19.12 1.37 18.69
CA GLY A 92 -20.13 1.16 17.66
C GLY A 92 -19.82 1.84 16.32
N LYS A 93 -18.66 2.50 16.19
CA LYS A 93 -18.15 3.07 14.94
C LYS A 93 -17.20 2.09 14.26
N HIS A 94 -17.02 2.25 12.95
CA HIS A 94 -16.17 1.38 12.13
C HIS A 94 -15.58 2.12 10.92
N VAL A 95 -15.47 3.46 10.99
CA VAL A 95 -15.05 4.28 9.84
C VAL A 95 -13.57 4.05 9.53
N ALA A 96 -12.72 4.06 10.55
CA ALA A 96 -11.30 3.78 10.41
C ALA A 96 -11.03 2.29 10.20
N THR A 97 -11.82 1.43 10.84
CA THR A 97 -11.75 -0.03 10.67
C THR A 97 -12.07 -0.42 9.22
N GLU A 98 -13.15 0.10 8.64
CA GLU A 98 -13.45 -0.08 7.23
C GLU A 98 -12.39 0.56 6.33
N GLY A 99 -11.92 1.76 6.67
CA GLY A 99 -10.81 2.41 5.99
C GLY A 99 -9.57 1.53 5.92
N LEU A 100 -9.18 0.91 7.04
CA LEU A 100 -8.03 0.01 7.10
C LEU A 100 -8.23 -1.25 6.26
N VAL A 101 -9.45 -1.81 6.19
CA VAL A 101 -9.75 -2.95 5.30
C VAL A 101 -9.49 -2.59 3.84
N TRP A 102 -9.99 -1.44 3.38
CA TRP A 102 -9.76 -1.00 2.00
C TRP A 102 -8.30 -0.62 1.73
N LEU A 103 -7.64 0.03 2.69
CA LEU A 103 -6.22 0.34 2.60
C LEU A 103 -5.37 -0.93 2.47
N VAL A 104 -5.62 -1.95 3.30
CA VAL A 104 -4.92 -3.24 3.24
C VAL A 104 -5.13 -3.91 1.88
N ARG A 105 -6.34 -3.90 1.32
CA ARG A 105 -6.60 -4.45 -0.02
C ARG A 105 -5.83 -3.70 -1.12
N GLY A 106 -5.77 -2.37 -1.05
CA GLY A 106 -5.02 -1.56 -2.01
C GLY A 106 -3.50 -1.73 -1.92
N LEU A 107 -2.99 -1.90 -0.70
CA LEU A 107 -1.58 -2.22 -0.47
C LEU A 107 -1.24 -3.67 -0.90
N ASP A 108 -2.11 -4.65 -0.64
CA ASP A 108 -1.99 -6.04 -1.10
C ASP A 108 -1.96 -6.12 -2.63
N PHE A 109 -2.85 -5.37 -3.30
CA PHE A 109 -2.82 -5.18 -4.75
C PHE A 109 -1.45 -4.68 -5.24
N THR A 110 -0.93 -3.64 -4.59
CA THR A 110 0.33 -3.00 -5.01
C THR A 110 1.51 -3.95 -4.79
N VAL A 111 1.58 -4.63 -3.64
CA VAL A 111 2.69 -5.50 -3.30
C VAL A 111 2.73 -6.77 -4.15
N GLN A 112 1.58 -7.37 -4.47
CA GLN A 112 1.51 -8.52 -5.37
C GLN A 112 1.94 -8.16 -6.78
N ALA A 113 1.56 -6.97 -7.28
CA ALA A 113 1.97 -6.50 -8.60
C ALA A 113 3.49 -6.31 -8.68
N LEU A 114 4.09 -5.69 -7.65
CA LEU A 114 5.53 -5.45 -7.59
C LEU A 114 6.31 -6.76 -7.41
N ARG A 115 5.91 -7.63 -6.47
CA ARG A 115 6.50 -8.97 -6.28
C ARG A 115 6.54 -9.76 -7.58
N HIS A 116 5.39 -9.85 -8.26
CA HIS A 116 5.31 -10.54 -9.55
C HIS A 116 6.29 -9.96 -10.57
N ASN A 117 6.41 -8.64 -10.67
CA ASN A 117 7.27 -7.99 -11.66
C ASN A 117 8.77 -8.06 -11.35
N ILE A 118 9.12 -8.21 -10.05
CA ILE A 118 10.49 -8.47 -9.60
C ILE A 118 10.88 -9.91 -9.98
N ASP A 119 10.02 -10.88 -9.65
CA ASP A 119 10.31 -12.30 -9.86
C ASP A 119 10.26 -12.70 -11.35
N ASN A 120 9.54 -11.92 -12.17
CA ASN A 120 9.35 -12.17 -13.61
C ASN A 120 9.83 -10.97 -14.43
N SER A 121 11.15 -10.87 -14.63
CA SER A 121 11.78 -9.72 -15.32
C SER A 121 11.36 -9.54 -16.78
N SER A 122 10.80 -10.58 -17.41
CA SER A 122 10.23 -10.53 -18.76
C SER A 122 8.78 -10.03 -18.83
N SER A 123 8.08 -9.92 -17.69
CA SER A 123 6.68 -9.47 -17.66
C SER A 123 6.59 -7.96 -17.68
N GLU A 124 5.66 -7.42 -18.48
CA GLU A 124 5.33 -6.01 -18.42
C GLU A 124 4.58 -5.66 -17.13
N LEU A 125 4.65 -4.39 -16.72
CA LEU A 125 3.95 -3.92 -15.54
C LEU A 125 2.44 -4.13 -15.66
N SER A 126 1.88 -3.87 -16.85
CA SER A 126 0.44 -4.00 -17.06
C SER A 126 -0.08 -5.41 -16.75
N ASP A 127 0.70 -6.45 -17.09
CA ASP A 127 0.33 -7.85 -16.81
C ASP A 127 0.41 -8.17 -15.33
N SER A 128 1.47 -7.68 -14.67
CA SER A 128 1.68 -7.87 -13.23
C SER A 128 0.57 -7.20 -12.41
N PHE A 129 0.21 -5.97 -12.77
CA PHE A 129 -0.88 -5.23 -12.13
C PHE A 129 -2.26 -5.86 -12.43
N ARG A 130 -2.53 -6.33 -13.66
CA ARG A 130 -3.78 -7.04 -13.99
C ARG A 130 -3.96 -8.32 -13.18
N GLY A 131 -2.89 -9.11 -13.04
CA GLY A 131 -2.88 -10.31 -12.22
C GLY A 131 -3.20 -9.99 -10.76
N ALA A 132 -2.47 -9.04 -10.17
CA ALA A 132 -2.69 -8.61 -8.80
C ALA A 132 -4.11 -8.08 -8.56
N TYR A 133 -4.65 -7.28 -9.48
CA TYR A 133 -6.03 -6.78 -9.39
C TYR A 133 -7.06 -7.91 -9.33
N GLY A 134 -6.86 -8.95 -10.15
CA GLY A 134 -7.70 -10.15 -10.15
C GLY A 134 -7.75 -10.83 -8.79
N ASN A 135 -6.61 -10.90 -8.10
CA ASN A 135 -6.44 -11.61 -6.84
C ASN A 135 -6.86 -10.80 -5.60
N THR A 136 -7.02 -9.47 -5.72
CA THR A 136 -7.16 -8.58 -4.56
C THR A 136 -8.42 -7.72 -4.62
N LEU A 137 -8.44 -6.66 -5.44
CA LEU A 137 -9.49 -5.64 -5.44
C LEU A 137 -10.69 -6.02 -6.31
N LYS A 138 -10.50 -6.78 -7.40
CA LYS A 138 -11.55 -7.12 -8.36
C LYS A 138 -12.79 -7.78 -7.75
N PRO A 139 -12.68 -8.71 -6.77
CA PRO A 139 -13.85 -9.29 -6.11
C PRO A 139 -14.68 -8.27 -5.31
N HIS A 140 -14.07 -7.16 -4.87
CA HIS A 140 -14.70 -6.16 -4.01
C HIS A 140 -15.21 -4.93 -4.77
N HIS A 141 -14.73 -4.69 -6.00
CA HIS A 141 -15.16 -3.56 -6.81
C HIS A 141 -16.51 -3.79 -7.50
N SER A 142 -17.33 -2.74 -7.54
CA SER A 142 -18.58 -2.75 -8.31
C SER A 142 -18.31 -2.81 -9.81
N TRP A 143 -19.34 -3.12 -10.60
CA TRP A 143 -19.25 -3.14 -12.06
C TRP A 143 -18.88 -1.78 -12.67
N ILE A 144 -19.11 -0.67 -11.94
CA ILE A 144 -18.74 0.69 -12.34
C ILE A 144 -17.26 0.98 -12.04
N VAL A 145 -16.72 0.45 -10.94
CA VAL A 145 -15.33 0.71 -10.52
C VAL A 145 -14.32 -0.18 -11.28
N LYS A 146 -14.73 -1.39 -11.66
CA LYS A 146 -13.87 -2.35 -12.40
C LYS A 146 -13.24 -1.75 -13.68
N PRO A 147 -13.97 -1.08 -14.58
CA PRO A 147 -13.39 -0.45 -15.77
C PRO A 147 -12.34 0.62 -15.47
N VAL A 148 -12.54 1.41 -14.41
CA VAL A 148 -11.61 2.49 -14.01
C VAL A 148 -10.24 1.91 -13.65
N PHE A 149 -10.20 0.86 -12.83
CA PHE A 149 -8.96 0.18 -12.47
C PHE A 149 -8.34 -0.55 -13.68
N SER A 150 -9.17 -1.14 -14.56
CA SER A 150 -8.67 -1.76 -15.80
C SER A 150 -7.96 -0.77 -16.72
N ALA A 151 -8.48 0.46 -16.83
CA ALA A 151 -7.84 1.53 -17.57
C ALA A 151 -6.52 1.95 -16.90
N ALA A 152 -6.50 2.10 -15.57
CA ALA A 152 -5.29 2.43 -14.81
C ALA A 152 -4.15 1.43 -15.08
N MET A 153 -4.42 0.14 -14.97
CA MET A 153 -3.43 -0.91 -15.21
C MET A 153 -2.96 -0.97 -16.67
N SER A 154 -3.82 -0.59 -17.61
CA SER A 154 -3.43 -0.51 -19.03
C SER A 154 -2.57 0.72 -19.33
N ALA A 155 -2.55 1.69 -18.42
CA ALA A 155 -1.75 2.91 -18.52
C ALA A 155 -0.46 2.85 -17.66
N THR A 156 -0.08 1.68 -17.14
CA THR A 156 1.27 1.49 -16.59
C THR A 156 2.31 1.78 -17.67
N PRO A 157 3.46 2.37 -17.33
CA PRO A 157 4.56 2.51 -18.26
C PRO A 157 5.15 1.13 -18.62
N TYR A 158 6.00 1.08 -19.65
CA TYR A 158 6.84 -0.09 -19.88
C TYR A 158 7.70 -0.38 -18.65
N ARG A 159 7.95 -1.65 -18.38
CA ARG A 159 8.77 -2.10 -17.26
C ARG A 159 10.09 -1.31 -17.18
N LYS A 160 10.86 -1.29 -18.27
CA LYS A 160 12.16 -0.62 -18.32
C LYS A 160 12.10 0.87 -17.90
N ASP A 161 11.04 1.58 -18.28
CA ASP A 161 10.90 3.01 -18.02
C ASP A 161 10.53 3.26 -16.55
N PHE A 162 9.75 2.35 -15.95
CA PHE A 162 9.45 2.41 -14.52
C PHE A 162 10.71 2.24 -13.66
N TYR A 163 11.49 1.17 -13.87
CA TYR A 163 12.69 0.94 -13.05
C TYR A 163 13.74 2.03 -13.27
N LYS A 164 13.85 2.57 -14.49
CA LYS A 164 14.71 3.74 -14.74
C LYS A 164 14.27 4.96 -13.95
N LYS A 165 12.96 5.23 -13.84
CA LYS A 165 12.44 6.35 -13.04
C LYS A 165 12.64 6.15 -11.52
N LEU A 166 12.88 4.93 -11.06
CA LEU A 166 13.20 4.65 -9.66
C LEU A 166 14.66 4.98 -9.31
N GLY A 167 15.55 5.11 -10.29
CA GLY A 167 16.96 5.43 -10.08
C GLY A 167 17.83 4.89 -11.23
N GLU A 168 19.01 5.47 -11.42
CA GLU A 168 19.92 5.05 -12.51
C GLU A 168 20.67 3.75 -12.16
N ASP A 169 21.04 3.55 -10.89
CA ASP A 169 21.65 2.29 -10.41
C ASP A 169 20.59 1.18 -10.25
N GLN A 170 20.45 0.35 -11.27
CA GLN A 170 19.47 -0.73 -11.31
C GLN A 170 19.70 -1.83 -10.27
N ALA A 171 20.95 -2.04 -9.82
CA ALA A 171 21.24 -3.01 -8.77
C ALA A 171 20.74 -2.49 -7.42
N LYS A 172 21.01 -1.21 -7.12
CA LYS A 172 20.49 -0.54 -5.91
C LYS A 172 18.96 -0.50 -5.91
N VAL A 173 18.34 -0.06 -7.01
CA VAL A 173 16.87 -0.03 -7.18
C VAL A 173 16.25 -1.40 -6.93
N THR A 174 16.81 -2.46 -7.51
CA THR A 174 16.27 -3.83 -7.36
C THR A 174 16.37 -4.31 -5.92
N ALA A 175 17.50 -4.05 -5.25
CA ALA A 175 17.70 -4.44 -3.86
C ALA A 175 16.74 -3.73 -2.90
N GLU A 176 16.58 -2.41 -3.06
CA GLU A 176 15.70 -1.60 -2.22
C GLU A 176 14.23 -1.93 -2.46
N LEU A 177 13.82 -2.12 -3.72
CA LEU A 177 12.45 -2.53 -4.04
C LEU A 177 12.14 -3.92 -3.49
N ALA A 178 13.08 -4.87 -3.57
CA ALA A 178 12.89 -6.20 -2.99
C ALA A 178 12.77 -6.15 -1.46
N LYS A 179 13.56 -5.30 -0.80
CA LYS A 179 13.47 -5.05 0.66
C LYS A 179 12.10 -4.46 1.02
N GLU A 180 11.64 -3.44 0.29
CA GLU A 180 10.34 -2.79 0.53
C GLU A 180 9.18 -3.77 0.34
N VAL A 181 9.18 -4.53 -0.75
CA VAL A 181 8.14 -5.52 -1.05
C VAL A 181 8.10 -6.60 0.03
N ALA A 182 9.24 -7.13 0.45
CA ALA A 182 9.29 -8.14 1.51
C ALA A 182 8.74 -7.62 2.86
N ALA A 183 9.06 -6.36 3.21
CA ALA A 183 8.54 -5.74 4.41
C ALA A 183 7.02 -5.52 4.34
N LEU A 184 6.53 -5.01 3.19
CA LEU A 184 5.10 -4.79 2.98
C LEU A 184 4.32 -6.11 2.98
N GLU A 185 4.83 -7.19 2.36
CA GLU A 185 4.22 -8.52 2.43
C GLU A 185 4.04 -8.99 3.87
N LYS A 186 5.06 -8.81 4.71
CA LYS A 186 4.99 -9.16 6.14
C LYS A 186 3.91 -8.36 6.87
N VAL A 187 3.85 -7.05 6.65
CA VAL A 187 2.83 -6.17 7.24
C VAL A 187 1.43 -6.57 6.80
N ILE A 188 1.24 -6.83 5.50
CA ILE A 188 -0.05 -7.22 4.93
C ILE A 188 -0.49 -8.59 5.46
N ALA A 189 0.42 -9.55 5.58
CA ALA A 189 0.10 -10.87 6.15
C ALA A 189 -0.43 -10.74 7.59
N ILE A 190 0.23 -9.91 8.43
CA ILE A 190 -0.22 -9.64 9.81
C ILE A 190 -1.60 -9.00 9.83
N LEU A 191 -1.82 -7.96 9.02
CA LEU A 191 -3.09 -7.22 9.02
C LEU A 191 -4.25 -8.05 8.47
N LYS A 192 -4.03 -8.85 7.43
CA LYS A 192 -5.05 -9.76 6.91
C LYS A 192 -5.43 -10.82 7.95
N ALA A 193 -4.43 -11.44 8.58
CA ALA A 193 -4.68 -12.40 9.66
C ALA A 193 -5.48 -11.78 10.82
N PHE A 194 -5.18 -10.53 11.19
CA PHE A 194 -5.94 -9.80 12.19
C PHE A 194 -7.38 -9.47 11.73
N GLN A 195 -7.57 -8.97 10.50
CA GLN A 195 -8.87 -8.62 9.94
C GLN A 195 -9.81 -9.84 9.78
N ASP A 196 -9.25 -11.03 9.64
CA ASP A 196 -10.00 -12.29 9.60
C ASP A 196 -10.50 -12.74 10.98
N THR A 197 -10.02 -12.13 12.07
CA THR A 197 -10.50 -12.45 13.43
C THR A 197 -11.86 -11.81 13.72
N LYS A 198 -12.70 -12.52 14.48
CA LYS A 198 -14.02 -11.99 14.91
C LYS A 198 -13.95 -10.63 15.61
N PRO A 199 -12.98 -10.34 16.50
CA PRO A 199 -12.90 -9.04 17.16
C PRO A 199 -12.61 -7.85 16.22
N ALA A 200 -12.06 -8.10 15.02
CA ALA A 200 -11.79 -7.07 14.03
C ALA A 200 -12.95 -6.83 13.04
N GLN A 201 -14.06 -7.56 13.19
CA GLN A 201 -15.21 -7.50 12.30
C GLN A 201 -16.40 -6.78 12.96
N TRP A 202 -17.20 -6.10 12.15
CA TRP A 202 -18.34 -5.28 12.58
C TRP A 202 -19.68 -5.71 11.96
N LYS A 203 -19.71 -6.93 11.40
CA LYS A 203 -20.88 -7.55 10.78
C LYS A 203 -21.34 -8.75 11.57
#